data_AF-A0A2U0S0X2-F1
#
_entry.id   AF-A0A2U0S0X2-F1
#
_cell.length_a   1.000
_cell.length_b   1.000
_cell.length_c   1.000
_cell.angle_alpha   90.00
_cell.angle_beta   90.00
_cell.angle_gamma   90.00
#
_symmetry.space_group_name_H-M   'P 1'
#
loop_
_entity.id
_entity.type
_entity.pdbx_description
1 polymer ?
#
loop_
_entity_poly.entity_id
_entity_poly.type
_entity_poly.pdbx_seq_one_letter_code
_entity_poly.pdbx_strand_id
1 'polypeptide(L)'
;MRKWDPYDGSLDLEVEVMDGTIYCDPYVLSVQNLCDFMNPDYRLINWTINGDTENFAERVVNNVTFAWSSLGTAQDFETGVAVQQNMVNYGDAGADWVGIELRAASLTTGQELWDKTIMERSYSSSCTVADHGKVAVLMKDGDFLAFDLITGNQAWRSEQMDYPWDAPSFGAYSIHSAYGMFYRTAYSGVYAFDWDTGDIVWKYEAPADSPYETPYVTPDGTTVYSFNAGGKIADGKIYVFNTEHTTTQPVTRGWGLHCVDAYTGEGIWDITGFMTPGAMADGYLTAAGGYDGYMYVFGKGETQTTVMTPLSGAAVGSPMTVSGSVLDMSPGQPGTPCVSEDSMTLQMEYLHQQRPIDGIWHDETVTGVPVSITAIAEDGTYVDLGTVTTEGYSGTFGKAWTPTAEGTYKVIASFAGDKSYGSSSATAWVTVGPAASAASPIEPEEPTQPVPEEPETPEEPTTPEEPETPEEPEEPEPETTVETPLISTELAIVIAVVAACIIGAVAYLALRRRK
;
A
#
# COMPACT_ATOMS: atom_id res chain seq x y z
N MET A 1 13.02 -9.20 26.67
CA MET A 1 12.48 -9.91 25.49
C MET A 1 11.14 -10.48 25.88
N ARG A 2 10.12 -10.26 25.05
CA ARG A 2 8.80 -10.86 25.23
C ARG A 2 8.46 -11.65 23.96
N LYS A 3 8.07 -12.90 24.12
CA LYS A 3 7.53 -13.72 23.05
C LYS A 3 6.02 -13.80 23.22
N TRP A 4 5.33 -13.44 22.15
CA TRP A 4 3.87 -13.48 22.11
C TRP A 4 3.47 -14.57 21.13
N ASP A 5 2.46 -15.37 21.49
CA ASP A 5 1.83 -16.30 20.56
C ASP A 5 1.17 -15.46 19.43
N PRO A 6 1.55 -15.68 18.16
CA PRO A 6 1.06 -14.87 17.05
C PRO A 6 -0.42 -15.12 16.71
N TYR A 7 -1.03 -16.20 17.20
CA TYR A 7 -2.41 -16.57 16.91
C TYR A 7 -3.41 -16.01 17.92
N ASP A 8 -3.06 -15.98 19.21
CA ASP A 8 -3.97 -15.52 20.26
C ASP A 8 -3.46 -14.29 21.04
N GLY A 9 -2.21 -13.88 20.81
CA GLY A 9 -1.60 -12.72 21.45
C GLY A 9 -1.27 -12.92 22.92
N SER A 10 -1.29 -14.15 23.43
CA SER A 10 -0.86 -14.47 24.78
C SER A 10 0.66 -14.37 24.93
N LEU A 11 1.14 -14.11 26.15
CA LEU A 11 2.57 -14.01 26.43
C LEU A 11 3.12 -15.41 26.76
N ASP A 12 3.92 -15.97 25.86
CA ASP A 12 4.53 -17.30 26.03
C ASP A 12 5.72 -17.27 26.99
N LEU A 13 6.55 -16.23 26.86
CA LEU A 13 7.82 -16.13 27.58
C LEU A 13 8.24 -14.68 27.76
N GLU A 14 8.68 -14.34 28.97
CA GLU A 14 9.35 -13.09 29.27
C GLU A 14 10.74 -13.37 29.83
N VAL A 15 11.76 -12.77 29.22
CA VAL A 15 13.16 -12.88 29.65
C VAL A 15 13.70 -11.49 29.87
N GLU A 16 14.22 -11.22 31.06
CA GLU A 16 14.96 -9.99 31.32
C GLU A 16 16.29 -10.04 30.56
N VAL A 17 16.46 -9.10 29.62
CA VAL A 17 17.64 -8.99 28.77
C VAL A 17 17.99 -7.52 28.59
N MET A 18 19.21 -7.28 28.16
CA MET A 18 19.71 -6.00 27.70
C MET A 18 19.20 -5.66 26.28
N ASP A 19 19.32 -4.39 25.90
CA ASP A 19 19.06 -3.95 24.52
C ASP A 19 19.96 -4.71 23.54
N GLY A 20 19.44 -5.01 22.36
CA GLY A 20 20.18 -5.79 21.37
C GLY A 20 19.68 -5.60 19.96
N THR A 21 20.55 -5.90 19.01
CA THR A 21 20.30 -5.82 17.58
C THR A 21 20.26 -7.22 17.01
N ILE A 22 19.12 -7.61 16.41
CA ILE A 22 19.02 -8.84 15.61
C ILE A 22 19.86 -8.61 14.35
N TYR A 23 20.88 -9.44 14.15
CA TYR A 23 21.77 -9.33 12.99
C TYR A 23 21.59 -10.48 11.99
N CYS A 24 21.10 -11.62 12.46
CA CYS A 24 20.77 -12.80 11.66
C CYS A 24 19.81 -13.63 12.49
N ASP A 25 18.57 -13.83 12.07
CA ASP A 25 17.60 -14.62 12.85
C ASP A 25 18.15 -16.04 13.12
N PRO A 26 18.21 -16.52 14.38
CA PRO A 26 17.64 -15.99 15.63
C PRO A 26 18.66 -15.33 16.58
N TYR A 27 19.76 -14.81 16.08
CA TYR A 27 20.90 -14.28 16.83
C TYR A 27 20.88 -12.75 17.00
N VAL A 28 21.32 -12.32 18.17
CA VAL A 28 21.28 -10.94 18.66
C VAL A 28 22.65 -10.57 19.21
N LEU A 29 23.09 -9.34 18.91
CA LEU A 29 24.25 -8.71 19.50
C LEU A 29 23.84 -7.65 20.52
N SER A 30 24.47 -7.68 21.68
CA SER A 30 24.22 -6.71 22.75
C SER A 30 25.53 -6.26 23.40
N VAL A 31 25.66 -4.98 23.70
CA VAL A 31 26.85 -4.41 24.37
C VAL A 31 26.55 -4.11 25.84
N GLN A 32 27.31 -4.72 26.74
CA GLN A 32 27.16 -4.59 28.18
C GLN A 32 28.33 -3.82 28.78
N ASN A 33 28.08 -2.85 29.67
CA ASN A 33 29.11 -2.32 30.56
C ASN A 33 29.19 -3.18 31.82
N LEU A 34 30.37 -3.76 32.10
CA LEU A 34 30.65 -4.58 33.28
C LEU A 34 31.06 -3.74 34.50
N CYS A 35 31.35 -2.46 34.29
CA CYS A 35 31.79 -1.53 35.33
C CYS A 35 30.88 -0.30 35.41
N ASP A 36 31.37 0.79 36.01
CA ASP A 36 30.63 2.03 36.13
C ASP A 36 30.82 2.93 34.88
N PHE A 37 30.12 4.06 34.88
CA PHE A 37 30.18 5.03 33.78
C PHE A 37 31.54 5.74 33.66
N MET A 38 32.29 5.86 34.76
CA MET A 38 33.56 6.58 34.80
C MET A 38 34.75 5.69 34.39
N ASN A 39 34.63 4.38 34.57
CA ASN A 39 35.64 3.38 34.22
C ASN A 39 34.96 2.25 33.45
N PRO A 40 34.51 2.49 32.21
CA PRO A 40 33.78 1.48 31.47
C PRO A 40 34.64 0.28 31.10
N ASP A 41 34.04 -0.91 31.13
CA ASP A 41 34.60 -2.14 30.61
C ASP A 41 33.51 -2.86 29.82
N TYR A 42 33.61 -2.84 28.49
CA TYR A 42 32.53 -3.30 27.64
C TYR A 42 32.70 -4.74 27.19
N ARG A 43 31.58 -5.44 27.08
CA ARG A 43 31.48 -6.81 26.57
C ARG A 43 30.42 -6.88 25.48
N LEU A 44 30.79 -7.43 24.32
CA LEU A 44 29.86 -7.78 23.26
C LEU A 44 29.38 -9.21 23.49
N ILE A 45 28.06 -9.38 23.56
CA ILE A 45 27.40 -10.66 23.83
C ILE A 45 26.62 -11.05 22.59
N ASN A 46 26.92 -12.24 22.05
CA ASN A 46 26.11 -12.89 21.04
C ASN A 46 25.20 -13.91 21.73
N TRP A 47 23.90 -13.76 21.56
CA TRP A 47 22.89 -14.60 22.20
C TRP A 47 21.71 -14.86 21.26
N THR A 48 20.87 -15.84 21.57
CA THR A 48 19.74 -16.23 20.71
C THR A 48 18.37 -15.96 21.32
N ILE A 49 17.42 -15.51 20.49
CA ILE A 49 16.01 -15.43 20.87
C ILE A 49 15.35 -16.82 20.93
N ASN A 50 15.95 -17.87 20.36
CA ASN A 50 15.41 -19.23 20.43
C ASN A 50 15.49 -19.85 21.83
N GLY A 51 14.57 -20.77 22.11
CA GLY A 51 14.47 -21.50 23.38
C GLY A 51 13.33 -21.00 24.27
N ASP A 52 13.04 -21.81 25.29
CA ASP A 52 11.84 -21.69 26.14
C ASP A 52 12.18 -21.43 27.61
N THR A 53 13.46 -21.21 27.92
CA THR A 53 13.92 -20.95 29.29
C THR A 53 13.98 -19.45 29.57
N GLU A 54 13.61 -19.06 30.78
CA GLU A 54 13.77 -17.69 31.30
C GLU A 54 15.22 -17.38 31.67
N ASN A 55 16.10 -18.39 31.72
CA ASN A 55 17.51 -18.22 32.07
C ASN A 55 18.31 -17.65 30.90
N PHE A 56 18.57 -16.34 30.92
CA PHE A 56 19.35 -15.67 29.86
C PHE A 56 20.73 -16.30 29.62
N ALA A 57 21.38 -16.84 30.65
CA ALA A 57 22.72 -17.44 30.50
C ALA A 57 22.72 -18.64 29.54
N GLU A 58 21.62 -19.38 29.44
CA GLU A 58 21.48 -20.52 28.51
C GLU A 58 21.29 -20.06 27.06
N ARG A 59 21.02 -18.78 26.83
CA ARG A 59 20.83 -18.18 25.51
C ARG A 59 22.10 -17.56 24.96
N VAL A 60 23.14 -17.39 25.80
CA VAL A 60 24.42 -16.81 25.40
C VAL A 60 25.18 -17.82 24.57
N VAL A 61 25.47 -17.47 23.31
CA VAL A 61 26.27 -18.28 22.39
C VAL A 61 27.76 -18.05 22.68
N ASN A 62 28.16 -16.79 22.77
CA ASN A 62 29.52 -16.39 23.13
C ASN A 62 29.54 -14.91 23.58
N ASN A 63 30.68 -14.48 24.11
CA ASN A 63 30.95 -13.07 24.36
C ASN A 63 32.44 -12.77 24.27
N VAL A 64 32.76 -11.51 23.98
CA VAL A 64 34.13 -10.98 23.88
C VAL A 64 34.21 -9.62 24.56
N THR A 65 35.39 -9.23 25.04
CA THR A 65 35.65 -7.83 25.40
C THR A 65 35.45 -6.96 24.17
N PHE A 66 34.81 -5.81 24.32
CA PHE A 66 34.48 -4.92 23.21
C PHE A 66 35.05 -3.52 23.46
N ALA A 67 35.48 -2.86 22.40
CA ALA A 67 36.16 -1.57 22.51
C ALA A 67 35.19 -0.42 22.87
N TRP A 68 33.89 -0.55 22.60
CA TRP A 68 32.95 0.57 22.59
C TRP A 68 31.69 0.31 23.42
N SER A 69 30.95 1.37 23.72
CA SER A 69 29.71 1.34 24.49
C SER A 69 28.47 0.90 23.70
N SER A 70 28.59 0.77 22.37
CA SER A 70 27.52 0.39 21.45
C SER A 70 28.11 -0.27 20.20
N LEU A 71 27.26 -0.81 19.31
CA LEU A 71 27.68 -1.36 18.01
C LEU A 71 28.15 -0.29 17.00
N GLY A 72 28.25 0.98 17.40
CA GLY A 72 28.69 2.05 16.51
C GLY A 72 27.55 2.67 15.69
N THR A 73 27.94 3.52 14.75
CA THR A 73 27.05 4.24 13.82
C THR A 73 26.48 3.32 12.73
N ALA A 74 27.29 2.41 12.18
CA ALA A 74 26.90 1.49 11.13
C ALA A 74 27.52 0.12 11.36
N GLN A 75 26.89 -0.94 10.85
CA GLN A 75 27.37 -2.31 10.97
C GLN A 75 27.23 -3.02 9.63
N ASP A 76 28.28 -3.74 9.24
CA ASP A 76 28.22 -4.77 8.23
C ASP A 76 28.30 -6.11 8.95
N PHE A 77 27.15 -6.77 9.09
CA PHE A 77 27.04 -8.04 9.80
C PHE A 77 27.56 -9.22 8.99
N GLU A 78 27.68 -9.09 7.66
CA GLU A 78 28.25 -10.14 6.81
C GLU A 78 29.76 -10.21 6.97
N THR A 79 30.43 -9.05 7.03
CA THR A 79 31.88 -8.99 7.32
C THR A 79 32.21 -9.02 8.81
N GLY A 80 31.20 -8.81 9.67
CA GLY A 80 31.36 -8.83 11.11
C GLY A 80 32.14 -7.63 11.62
N VAL A 81 31.86 -6.44 11.07
CA VAL A 81 32.54 -5.19 11.44
C VAL A 81 31.51 -4.12 11.83
N ALA A 82 31.80 -3.44 12.93
CA ALA A 82 31.09 -2.25 13.37
C ALA A 82 31.94 -1.02 13.07
N VAL A 83 31.30 0.09 12.71
CA VAL A 83 31.93 1.39 12.46
C VAL A 83 31.31 2.47 13.33
N GLN A 84 32.15 3.26 13.98
CA GLN A 84 31.75 4.47 14.69
C GLN A 84 32.22 5.70 13.90
N GLN A 85 31.29 6.62 13.62
CA GLN A 85 31.58 7.95 13.10
C GLN A 85 31.35 8.99 14.20
N ASN A 86 32.37 9.80 14.45
CA ASN A 86 32.29 10.99 15.30
C ASN A 86 32.60 12.25 14.50
N MET A 87 32.05 13.38 14.91
CA MET A 87 32.38 14.69 14.32
C MET A 87 33.59 15.28 15.04
N VAL A 88 34.53 15.83 14.28
CA VAL A 88 35.70 16.55 14.83
C VAL A 88 35.31 18.00 15.09
N ASN A 89 35.49 18.44 16.34
CA ASN A 89 35.27 19.82 16.77
C ASN A 89 36.60 20.43 17.26
N TYR A 90 36.95 21.63 16.79
CA TYR A 90 38.06 22.42 17.34
C TYR A 90 37.53 23.48 18.30
N GLY A 91 37.35 23.07 19.56
CA GLY A 91 36.80 23.92 20.62
C GLY A 91 37.57 25.23 20.86
N ASP A 92 38.89 25.25 20.64
CA ASP A 92 39.71 26.45 20.85
C ASP A 92 39.58 27.49 19.72
N ALA A 93 39.14 27.08 18.52
CA ALA A 93 38.96 27.94 17.35
C ALA A 93 37.49 28.33 17.11
N GLY A 94 36.55 27.80 17.91
CA GLY A 94 35.11 27.94 17.69
C GLY A 94 34.62 27.28 16.39
N ALA A 95 35.41 26.36 15.82
CA ALA A 95 35.12 25.69 14.57
C ALA A 95 34.61 24.26 14.85
N ASP A 96 33.30 24.12 14.77
CA ASP A 96 32.58 22.88 14.95
C ASP A 96 32.44 22.13 13.61
N TRP A 97 32.50 20.80 13.63
CA TRP A 97 32.21 19.91 12.50
C TRP A 97 33.13 20.16 11.30
N VAL A 98 34.43 20.18 11.57
CA VAL A 98 35.49 20.44 10.58
C VAL A 98 36.01 19.19 9.88
N GLY A 99 35.61 18.02 10.37
CA GLY A 99 36.09 16.72 9.94
C GLY A 99 35.30 15.59 10.59
N ILE A 100 35.68 14.36 10.28
CA ILE A 100 35.15 13.16 10.90
C ILE A 100 36.27 12.31 11.47
N GLU A 101 35.98 11.62 12.57
CA GLU A 101 36.76 10.50 13.07
C GLU A 101 35.97 9.23 12.74
N LEU A 102 36.60 8.29 12.04
CA LEU A 102 36.04 6.98 11.72
C LEU A 102 36.87 5.91 12.40
N ARG A 103 36.19 4.98 13.09
CA ARG A 103 36.81 3.85 13.78
C ARG A 103 36.07 2.58 13.44
N ALA A 104 36.78 1.46 13.30
CA ALA A 104 36.18 0.15 13.09
C ALA A 104 36.58 -0.86 14.16
N ALA A 105 35.66 -1.75 14.52
CA ALA A 105 35.91 -2.85 15.44
C ALA A 105 35.31 -4.15 14.90
N SER A 106 36.00 -5.26 15.12
CA SER A 106 35.50 -6.59 14.77
C SER A 106 34.39 -7.01 15.73
N LEU A 107 33.23 -7.38 15.20
CA LEU A 107 32.12 -7.97 15.97
C LEU A 107 32.40 -9.42 16.40
N THR A 108 33.46 -10.05 15.86
CA THR A 108 33.87 -11.40 16.25
C THR A 108 34.90 -11.39 17.37
N THR A 109 35.90 -10.51 17.30
CA THR A 109 37.01 -10.47 18.27
C THR A 109 36.88 -9.35 19.29
N GLY A 110 36.05 -8.35 18.99
CA GLY A 110 35.87 -7.12 19.76
C GLY A 110 37.04 -6.14 19.71
N GLN A 111 38.09 -6.45 18.94
CA GLN A 111 39.25 -5.59 18.76
C GLN A 111 38.96 -4.44 17.81
N GLU A 112 39.48 -3.26 18.16
CA GLU A 112 39.57 -2.14 17.21
C GLU A 112 40.54 -2.51 16.09
N LEU A 113 40.09 -2.30 14.85
CA LEU A 113 40.82 -2.60 13.63
C LEU A 113 41.64 -1.38 13.19
N TRP A 114 41.03 -0.20 13.22
CA TRP A 114 41.65 1.06 12.83
C TRP A 114 40.88 2.26 13.38
N ASP A 115 41.58 3.39 13.42
CA ASP A 115 41.09 4.72 13.79
C ASP A 115 41.69 5.75 12.83
N LYS A 116 40.84 6.54 12.18
CA LYS A 116 41.25 7.55 11.20
C LYS A 116 40.50 8.86 11.38
N THR A 117 41.25 9.95 11.33
CA THR A 117 40.71 11.31 11.24
C THR A 117 40.77 11.80 9.79
N ILE A 118 39.64 12.28 9.28
CA ILE A 118 39.48 12.84 7.94
C ILE A 118 39.04 14.29 8.10
N MET A 119 39.83 15.24 7.59
CA MET A 119 39.56 16.67 7.74
C MET A 119 38.63 17.20 6.63
N GLU A 120 37.50 16.51 6.44
CA GLU A 120 36.44 16.88 5.51
C GLU A 120 35.08 16.69 6.19
N ARG A 121 34.15 17.62 5.93
CA ARG A 121 32.88 17.69 6.67
C ARG A 121 31.90 16.67 6.12
N SER A 122 31.30 15.88 7.01
CA SER A 122 30.15 15.05 6.67
C SER A 122 28.83 15.79 6.91
N TYR A 123 27.77 15.32 6.27
CA TYR A 123 26.42 15.85 6.47
C TYR A 123 25.83 15.40 7.82
N SER A 124 25.70 14.08 8.01
CA SER A 124 25.17 13.47 9.22
C SER A 124 25.64 12.04 9.34
N SER A 125 25.93 11.59 10.56
CA SER A 125 26.29 10.19 10.83
C SER A 125 25.11 9.24 10.58
N SER A 126 23.85 9.73 10.61
CA SER A 126 22.66 8.95 10.24
C SER A 126 22.62 8.53 8.76
N CYS A 127 23.46 9.12 7.91
CA CYS A 127 23.60 8.77 6.51
C CYS A 127 24.86 7.93 6.25
N THR A 128 25.45 7.36 7.30
CA THR A 128 26.55 6.39 7.19
C THR A 128 25.98 5.00 6.99
N VAL A 129 26.48 4.26 6.01
CA VAL A 129 26.07 2.88 5.76
C VAL A 129 27.30 2.01 5.60
N ALA A 130 27.25 0.80 6.15
CA ALA A 130 28.31 -0.19 6.01
C ALA A 130 27.71 -1.47 5.42
N ASP A 131 28.29 -1.94 4.33
CA ASP A 131 27.91 -3.16 3.63
C ASP A 131 29.01 -3.52 2.63
N HIS A 132 28.98 -4.73 2.08
CA HIS A 132 29.91 -5.19 1.05
C HIS A 132 31.40 -4.96 1.40
N GLY A 133 31.77 -5.06 2.69
CA GLY A 133 33.13 -4.83 3.16
C GLY A 133 33.59 -3.38 3.17
N LYS A 134 32.69 -2.41 2.97
CA LYS A 134 32.99 -0.97 2.95
C LYS A 134 32.07 -0.21 3.90
N VAL A 135 32.50 0.98 4.32
CA VAL A 135 31.63 2.00 4.92
C VAL A 135 31.60 3.22 4.02
N ALA A 136 30.41 3.67 3.65
CA ALA A 136 30.18 4.89 2.88
C ALA A 136 29.64 6.01 3.80
N VAL A 137 30.27 7.18 3.72
CA VAL A 137 29.94 8.37 4.53
C VAL A 137 29.52 9.51 3.62
N LEU A 138 28.32 10.04 3.81
CA LEU A 138 27.83 11.21 3.08
C LEU A 138 28.59 12.47 3.52
N MET A 139 29.35 13.04 2.59
CA MET A 139 30.06 14.29 2.78
C MET A 139 29.10 15.48 2.65
N LYS A 140 29.55 16.70 2.91
CA LYS A 140 28.70 17.91 2.89
C LYS A 140 28.39 18.44 1.49
N ASP A 141 29.16 17.99 0.50
CA ASP A 141 29.05 18.43 -0.88
C ASP A 141 28.36 17.37 -1.76
N GLY A 142 27.48 16.54 -1.19
CA GLY A 142 26.54 15.71 -1.96
C GLY A 142 27.15 14.45 -2.55
N ASP A 143 28.37 14.10 -2.14
CA ASP A 143 29.09 12.90 -2.51
C ASP A 143 29.44 12.06 -1.27
N PHE A 144 29.90 10.83 -1.50
CA PHE A 144 30.25 9.85 -0.49
C PHE A 144 31.75 9.54 -0.54
N LEU A 145 32.35 9.39 0.63
CA LEU A 145 33.65 8.72 0.76
C LEU A 145 33.43 7.30 1.26
N ALA A 146 34.05 6.32 0.61
CA ALA A 146 34.03 4.94 1.07
C ALA A 146 35.38 4.45 1.54
N PHE A 147 35.37 3.63 2.59
CA PHE A 147 36.56 3.05 3.20
C PHE A 147 36.37 1.55 3.39
N ASP A 148 37.42 0.78 3.13
CA ASP A 148 37.47 -0.65 3.40
C ASP A 148 37.35 -0.93 4.92
N LEU A 149 36.44 -1.81 5.31
CA LEU A 149 36.09 -2.05 6.71
C LEU A 149 37.23 -2.70 7.52
N ILE A 150 38.15 -3.40 6.87
CA ILE A 150 39.23 -4.14 7.54
C ILE A 150 40.49 -3.28 7.71
N THR A 151 40.81 -2.48 6.69
CA THR A 151 42.06 -1.72 6.61
C THR A 151 41.89 -0.22 6.84
N GLY A 152 40.66 0.28 6.70
CA GLY A 152 40.32 1.70 6.74
C GLY A 152 40.83 2.49 5.54
N ASN A 153 41.42 1.83 4.53
CA ASN A 153 41.90 2.52 3.33
C ASN A 153 40.72 3.04 2.51
N GLN A 154 40.84 4.23 1.95
CA GLN A 154 39.80 4.78 1.10
C GLN A 154 39.69 3.90 -0.16
N ALA A 155 38.48 3.42 -0.43
CA ALA A 155 38.16 2.61 -1.59
C ALA A 155 37.84 3.52 -2.80
N TRP A 156 36.90 4.45 -2.61
CA TRP A 156 36.46 5.37 -3.66
C TRP A 156 35.87 6.66 -3.08
N ARG A 157 35.58 7.61 -3.96
CA ARG A 157 34.77 8.81 -3.73
C ARG A 157 33.68 8.81 -4.80
N SER A 158 32.41 8.95 -4.41
CA SER A 158 31.29 8.85 -5.36
C SER A 158 31.23 10.05 -6.30
N GLU A 159 30.37 9.93 -7.31
CA GLU A 159 29.84 11.10 -8.01
C GLU A 159 29.06 12.01 -7.03
N GLN A 160 29.04 13.31 -7.32
CA GLN A 160 28.29 14.32 -6.57
C GLN A 160 26.85 14.38 -7.10
N MET A 161 25.87 14.40 -6.20
CA MET A 161 24.45 14.58 -6.53
C MET A 161 24.14 15.96 -7.14
N ASP A 162 22.97 16.10 -7.77
CA ASP A 162 22.61 17.29 -8.54
C ASP A 162 22.49 18.58 -7.70
N TYR A 163 22.98 19.69 -8.25
CA TYR A 163 22.74 21.04 -7.74
C TYR A 163 21.39 21.58 -8.26
N PRO A 164 20.62 22.40 -7.50
CA PRO A 164 20.96 23.00 -6.21
C PRO A 164 20.49 22.24 -4.97
N TRP A 165 19.58 21.30 -5.11
CA TRP A 165 18.84 20.77 -3.96
C TRP A 165 19.54 19.60 -3.26
N ASP A 166 20.32 18.80 -4.00
CA ASP A 166 20.86 17.54 -3.49
C ASP A 166 22.38 17.63 -3.23
N ALA A 167 23.11 18.40 -4.04
CA ALA A 167 24.55 18.64 -3.89
C ALA A 167 24.95 19.20 -2.50
N PRO A 168 24.13 19.98 -1.77
CA PRO A 168 24.44 20.36 -0.38
C PRO A 168 24.21 19.23 0.65
N SER A 169 23.98 17.99 0.19
CA SER A 169 23.67 16.78 0.95
C SER A 169 22.36 16.78 1.75
N PHE A 170 21.61 17.89 1.69
CA PHE A 170 20.37 18.03 2.42
C PHE A 170 19.31 17.08 1.87
N GLY A 171 18.64 16.35 2.77
CA GLY A 171 17.70 15.29 2.43
C GLY A 171 17.39 14.47 3.67
N ALA A 172 16.90 13.25 3.50
CA ALA A 172 16.59 12.40 4.64
C ALA A 172 17.80 12.09 5.54
N TYR A 173 17.54 11.86 6.82
CA TYR A 173 18.51 11.28 7.76
C TYR A 173 18.46 9.76 7.72
N SER A 174 18.59 9.20 6.52
CA SER A 174 18.48 7.78 6.28
C SER A 174 19.20 7.38 5.00
N ILE A 175 19.66 6.15 4.98
CA ILE A 175 20.31 5.50 3.86
C ILE A 175 19.99 4.00 3.93
N HIS A 176 19.85 3.35 2.79
CA HIS A 176 19.50 1.94 2.71
C HIS A 176 20.52 1.23 1.84
N SER A 177 20.89 0.01 2.18
CA SER A 177 21.73 -0.84 1.33
C SER A 177 20.94 -2.07 0.91
N ALA A 178 20.97 -2.39 -0.39
CA ALA A 178 20.43 -3.63 -0.93
C ALA A 178 20.88 -3.82 -2.39
N TYR A 179 20.94 -5.09 -2.82
CA TYR A 179 21.09 -5.46 -4.23
C TYR A 179 22.38 -4.94 -4.90
N GLY A 180 23.49 -4.83 -4.14
CA GLY A 180 24.75 -4.31 -4.65
C GLY A 180 24.80 -2.78 -4.78
N MET A 181 23.75 -2.09 -4.31
CA MET A 181 23.66 -0.63 -4.31
C MET A 181 23.28 -0.11 -2.92
N PHE A 182 23.44 1.20 -2.74
CA PHE A 182 22.83 1.92 -1.63
C PHE A 182 22.02 3.12 -2.12
N TYR A 183 20.96 3.45 -1.39
CA TYR A 183 19.90 4.35 -1.81
C TYR A 183 19.78 5.55 -0.87
N ARG A 184 19.71 6.74 -1.46
CA ARG A 184 19.69 8.02 -0.76
C ARG A 184 18.52 8.88 -1.24
N THR A 185 17.65 9.25 -0.32
CA THR A 185 16.50 10.15 -0.56
C THR A 185 16.89 11.62 -0.36
N ALA A 186 17.16 12.33 -1.45
CA ALA A 186 17.48 13.76 -1.47
C ALA A 186 16.26 14.62 -1.84
N TYR A 187 16.40 15.94 -1.86
CA TYR A 187 15.25 16.84 -2.02
C TYR A 187 14.65 16.85 -3.41
N SER A 188 15.41 16.58 -4.48
CA SER A 188 14.84 16.53 -5.83
C SER A 188 14.59 15.10 -6.33
N GLY A 189 15.00 14.08 -5.58
CA GLY A 189 14.83 12.70 -5.99
C GLY A 189 15.49 11.67 -5.07
N VAL A 190 15.44 10.42 -5.50
CA VAL A 190 16.06 9.28 -4.84
C VAL A 190 17.17 8.76 -5.73
N TYR A 191 18.37 8.61 -5.17
CA TYR A 191 19.56 8.16 -5.90
C TYR A 191 19.90 6.73 -5.50
N ALA A 192 20.35 5.93 -6.45
CA ALA A 192 21.08 4.69 -6.20
C ALA A 192 22.54 4.85 -6.59
N PHE A 193 23.42 4.35 -5.74
CA PHE A 193 24.85 4.34 -5.93
C PHE A 193 25.37 2.91 -5.94
N ASP A 194 26.32 2.61 -6.82
CA ASP A 194 26.98 1.32 -6.89
C ASP A 194 28.01 1.16 -5.75
N TRP A 195 28.01 0.02 -5.06
CA TRP A 195 28.90 -0.22 -3.92
C TRP A 195 30.38 -0.40 -4.28
N ASP A 196 30.68 -0.80 -5.51
CA ASP A 196 32.04 -1.11 -5.92
C ASP A 196 32.78 0.11 -6.46
N THR A 197 32.04 1.01 -7.11
CA THR A 197 32.58 2.19 -7.79
C THR A 197 32.24 3.50 -7.09
N GLY A 198 31.06 3.58 -6.45
CA GLY A 198 30.49 4.83 -5.98
C GLY A 198 29.79 5.64 -7.07
N ASP A 199 29.62 5.12 -8.28
CA ASP A 199 28.95 5.83 -9.37
C ASP A 199 27.43 5.92 -9.12
N ILE A 200 26.78 7.00 -9.57
CA ILE A 200 25.31 7.08 -9.56
C ILE A 200 24.77 6.17 -10.66
N VAL A 201 23.97 5.18 -10.28
CA VAL A 201 23.37 4.22 -11.22
C VAL A 201 22.10 4.81 -11.84
N TRP A 202 21.25 5.39 -11.00
CA TRP A 202 20.01 6.03 -11.42
C TRP A 202 19.56 7.08 -10.40
N LYS A 203 18.66 7.97 -10.86
CA LYS A 203 17.91 8.93 -10.04
C LYS A 203 16.43 8.84 -10.37
N TYR A 204 15.60 8.60 -9.36
CA TYR A 204 14.15 8.69 -9.45
C TYR A 204 13.69 10.08 -9.06
N GLU A 205 12.83 10.68 -9.87
CA GLU A 205 12.21 11.98 -9.62
C GLU A 205 10.70 11.83 -9.64
N ALA A 206 9.98 12.57 -8.80
CA ALA A 206 8.52 12.61 -8.79
C ALA A 206 8.06 13.99 -9.29
N PRO A 207 7.70 14.13 -10.58
CA PRO A 207 7.20 15.39 -11.12
C PRO A 207 6.01 15.90 -10.33
N ALA A 208 5.96 17.21 -10.13
CA ALA A 208 4.82 17.83 -9.47
C ALA A 208 3.61 17.90 -10.40
N ASP A 209 2.43 17.63 -9.87
CA ASP A 209 1.14 17.75 -10.58
C ASP A 209 0.99 19.13 -11.26
N SER A 210 1.52 20.17 -10.60
CA SER A 210 1.51 21.55 -11.08
C SER A 210 2.80 22.28 -10.65
N PRO A 211 3.32 23.22 -11.47
CA PRO A 211 4.48 24.03 -11.13
C PRO A 211 4.38 24.87 -9.85
N TYR A 212 3.18 24.99 -9.28
CA TYR A 212 2.92 25.79 -8.08
C TYR A 212 2.86 24.96 -6.79
N GLU A 213 3.00 23.64 -6.88
CA GLU A 213 2.90 22.75 -5.73
C GLU A 213 4.19 22.66 -4.90
N THR A 214 5.33 23.02 -5.49
CA THR A 214 6.65 22.83 -4.88
C THR A 214 7.66 23.86 -5.41
N PRO A 215 8.59 24.34 -4.57
CA PRO A 215 9.69 25.20 -5.02
C PRO A 215 10.86 24.40 -5.63
N TYR A 216 10.89 23.08 -5.46
CA TYR A 216 12.01 22.25 -5.90
C TYR A 216 11.91 21.96 -7.39
N VAL A 217 13.06 22.07 -8.06
CA VAL A 217 13.18 21.97 -9.50
C VAL A 217 14.38 21.12 -9.88
N THR A 218 14.23 20.29 -10.90
CA THR A 218 15.35 19.58 -11.52
C THR A 218 16.30 20.56 -12.21
N PRO A 219 17.53 20.15 -12.57
CA PRO A 219 18.44 20.99 -13.37
C PRO A 219 17.82 21.51 -14.68
N ASP A 220 16.88 20.74 -15.26
CA ASP A 220 16.17 21.09 -16.49
C ASP A 220 14.94 22.01 -16.26
N GLY A 221 14.64 22.34 -15.00
CA GLY A 221 13.58 23.28 -14.63
C GLY A 221 12.20 22.66 -14.42
N THR A 222 12.08 21.33 -14.40
CA THR A 222 10.83 20.62 -14.06
C THR A 222 10.63 20.68 -12.55
N THR A 223 9.45 21.07 -12.08
CA THR A 223 9.12 21.04 -10.66
C THR A 223 8.90 19.62 -10.17
N VAL A 224 9.45 19.28 -9.00
CA VAL A 224 9.40 17.93 -8.43
C VAL A 224 9.04 17.95 -6.94
N TYR A 225 8.38 16.89 -6.49
CA TYR A 225 8.10 16.66 -5.08
C TYR A 225 9.33 16.18 -4.34
N SER A 226 9.50 16.68 -3.11
CA SER A 226 10.68 16.40 -2.30
C SER A 226 10.65 15.06 -1.60
N PHE A 227 11.85 14.55 -1.26
CA PHE A 227 12.02 13.39 -0.39
C PHE A 227 12.92 13.76 0.80
N ASN A 228 12.42 13.54 2.01
CA ASN A 228 13.20 13.75 3.25
C ASN A 228 13.02 12.61 4.28
N ALA A 229 12.55 11.45 3.86
CA ALA A 229 12.40 10.30 4.72
C ALA A 229 13.09 9.05 4.17
N GLY A 230 13.29 8.08 5.06
CA GLY A 230 13.73 6.75 4.66
C GLY A 230 12.60 5.94 4.04
N GLY A 231 12.96 4.83 3.43
CA GLY A 231 12.06 3.95 2.73
C GLY A 231 12.01 2.55 3.34
N LYS A 232 11.45 1.64 2.57
CA LYS A 232 11.49 0.20 2.79
C LYS A 232 11.90 -0.48 1.50
N ILE A 233 12.69 -1.54 1.60
CA ILE A 233 13.16 -2.30 0.43
C ILE A 233 12.71 -3.73 0.59
N ALA A 234 12.08 -4.26 -0.46
CA ALA A 234 11.72 -5.67 -0.55
C ALA A 234 11.53 -6.07 -2.01
N ASP A 235 11.87 -7.32 -2.33
CA ASP A 235 11.56 -7.95 -3.62
C ASP A 235 11.94 -7.10 -4.87
N GLY A 236 13.15 -6.55 -4.86
CA GLY A 236 13.66 -5.73 -5.95
C GLY A 236 13.01 -4.35 -6.08
N LYS A 237 12.31 -3.88 -5.04
CA LYS A 237 11.59 -2.60 -5.04
C LYS A 237 11.99 -1.75 -3.85
N ILE A 238 11.95 -0.44 -4.03
CA ILE A 238 12.07 0.55 -2.97
C ILE A 238 10.76 1.32 -2.83
N TYR A 239 10.26 1.37 -1.61
CA TYR A 239 9.07 2.11 -1.21
C TYR A 239 9.50 3.36 -0.46
N VAL A 240 9.25 4.52 -1.04
CA VAL A 240 9.64 5.84 -0.54
C VAL A 240 8.46 6.78 -0.67
N PHE A 241 8.44 7.86 0.09
CA PHE A 241 7.32 8.79 0.07
C PHE A 241 7.82 10.21 0.07
N ASN A 242 7.06 11.09 -0.58
CA ASN A 242 7.42 12.50 -0.64
C ASN A 242 7.25 13.15 0.73
N THR A 243 8.20 13.99 1.11
CA THR A 243 8.14 14.75 2.37
C THR A 243 9.22 15.82 2.44
N GLU A 244 9.09 16.70 3.42
CA GLU A 244 10.08 17.72 3.77
C GLU A 244 10.52 17.56 5.21
N HIS A 245 11.75 18.00 5.50
CA HIS A 245 12.27 18.06 6.88
C HIS A 245 11.40 18.96 7.76
N THR A 246 10.87 20.05 7.19
CA THR A 246 10.00 20.99 7.87
C THR A 246 8.91 21.39 6.89
N THR A 247 7.85 20.58 6.89
CA THR A 247 6.73 20.68 5.96
C THR A 247 6.11 22.07 5.95
N THR A 248 6.15 22.70 4.78
CA THR A 248 5.42 23.95 4.53
C THR A 248 3.92 23.72 4.60
N GLN A 249 3.18 24.68 5.19
CA GLN A 249 1.73 24.63 5.29
C GLN A 249 1.07 25.67 4.37
N PRO A 250 -0.02 25.33 3.66
CA PRO A 250 -0.66 24.01 3.63
C PRO A 250 0.23 22.97 2.94
N VAL A 251 0.11 21.70 3.34
CA VAL A 251 0.80 20.59 2.67
C VAL A 251 0.32 20.54 1.21
N THR A 252 1.25 20.34 0.27
CA THR A 252 0.93 20.14 -1.15
C THR A 252 -0.03 18.96 -1.31
N ARG A 253 -0.79 18.95 -2.41
CA ARG A 253 -1.77 17.90 -2.69
C ARG A 253 -1.14 16.63 -3.23
N GLY A 254 -0.04 16.72 -3.98
CA GLY A 254 0.52 15.60 -4.75
C GLY A 254 1.60 14.77 -4.04
N TRP A 255 1.79 14.90 -2.72
CA TRP A 255 2.71 13.98 -2.05
C TRP A 255 2.11 12.58 -1.96
N GLY A 256 2.91 11.61 -2.40
CA GLY A 256 2.50 10.21 -2.45
C GLY A 256 3.53 9.27 -1.86
N LEU A 257 3.09 8.02 -1.73
CA LEU A 257 3.94 6.84 -1.63
C LEU A 257 4.28 6.38 -3.04
N HIS A 258 5.55 6.06 -3.27
CA HIS A 258 6.11 5.65 -4.54
C HIS A 258 6.73 4.26 -4.39
N CYS A 259 6.40 3.38 -5.32
CA CYS A 259 7.08 2.11 -5.52
C CYS A 259 7.98 2.22 -6.75
N VAL A 260 9.28 2.08 -6.54
CA VAL A 260 10.29 2.23 -7.60
C VAL A 260 11.04 0.91 -7.75
N ASP A 261 11.35 0.52 -8.99
CA ASP A 261 12.23 -0.60 -9.27
C ASP A 261 13.65 -0.29 -8.73
N ALA A 262 14.16 -1.14 -7.85
CA ALA A 262 15.42 -0.87 -7.16
C ALA A 262 16.63 -0.98 -8.10
N TYR A 263 16.52 -1.70 -9.22
CA TYR A 263 17.62 -1.90 -10.16
C TYR A 263 17.68 -0.80 -11.22
N THR A 264 16.54 -0.30 -11.67
CA THR A 264 16.47 0.66 -12.79
C THR A 264 16.13 2.08 -12.38
N GLY A 265 15.52 2.27 -11.21
CA GLY A 265 14.98 3.57 -10.79
C GLY A 265 13.67 3.94 -11.47
N GLU A 266 13.06 3.04 -12.24
CA GLU A 266 11.76 3.28 -12.88
C GLU A 266 10.61 3.22 -11.86
N GLY A 267 9.70 4.20 -11.90
CA GLY A 267 8.47 4.16 -11.12
C GLY A 267 7.57 3.01 -11.58
N ILE A 268 7.08 2.22 -10.63
CA ILE A 268 6.19 1.08 -10.88
C ILE A 268 4.73 1.49 -10.65
N TRP A 269 4.47 2.14 -9.51
CA TRP A 269 3.19 2.73 -9.17
C TRP A 269 3.39 3.74 -8.03
N ASP A 270 2.44 4.66 -7.90
CA ASP A 270 2.35 5.61 -6.81
C ASP A 270 0.89 5.83 -6.38
N ILE A 271 0.72 6.40 -5.19
CA ILE A 271 -0.58 6.80 -4.66
C ILE A 271 -0.42 8.03 -3.74
N THR A 272 -1.29 9.02 -3.92
CA THR A 272 -1.37 10.20 -3.05
C THR A 272 -1.67 9.81 -1.61
N GLY A 273 -1.21 10.61 -0.65
CA GLY A 273 -1.55 10.42 0.77
C GLY A 273 -0.41 10.70 1.73
N PHE A 274 0.75 11.17 1.24
CA PHE A 274 1.94 11.37 2.06
C PHE A 274 2.21 10.14 2.96
N MET A 275 2.16 8.93 2.38
CA MET A 275 2.03 7.72 3.19
C MET A 275 3.38 7.16 3.62
N THR A 276 3.58 7.00 4.93
CA THR A 276 4.81 6.40 5.48
C THR A 276 4.76 4.88 5.33
N PRO A 277 5.67 4.23 4.56
CA PRO A 277 5.68 2.79 4.39
C PRO A 277 6.09 2.08 5.68
N GLY A 278 5.30 1.08 6.05
CA GLY A 278 5.41 0.29 7.28
C GLY A 278 6.00 -1.10 7.05
N ALA A 279 5.48 -2.08 7.79
CA ALA A 279 5.88 -3.48 7.67
C ALA A 279 5.34 -4.08 6.36
N MET A 280 6.11 -5.01 5.80
CA MET A 280 5.75 -5.79 4.62
C MET A 280 5.82 -7.28 4.95
N ALA A 281 4.80 -8.04 4.58
CA ALA A 281 4.74 -9.49 4.74
C ALA A 281 3.76 -10.08 3.72
N ASP A 282 4.05 -11.30 3.24
CA ASP A 282 3.15 -12.08 2.38
C ASP A 282 2.64 -11.37 1.11
N GLY A 283 3.44 -10.44 0.57
CA GLY A 283 3.08 -9.64 -0.59
C GLY A 283 2.22 -8.41 -0.29
N TYR A 284 2.05 -8.07 1.00
CA TYR A 284 1.31 -6.89 1.44
C TYR A 284 2.22 -5.85 2.07
N LEU A 285 2.03 -4.58 1.71
CA LEU A 285 2.68 -3.41 2.30
C LEU A 285 1.69 -2.63 3.16
N THR A 286 2.02 -2.41 4.42
CA THR A 286 1.29 -1.44 5.25
C THR A 286 1.82 -0.03 5.02
N ALA A 287 0.97 0.99 5.03
CA ALA A 287 1.41 2.39 5.00
C ALA A 287 0.45 3.29 5.80
N ALA A 288 1.00 4.29 6.50
CA ALA A 288 0.20 5.24 7.27
C ALA A 288 -0.01 6.54 6.49
N GLY A 289 -1.27 6.88 6.19
CA GLY A 289 -1.67 8.09 5.46
C GLY A 289 -1.51 9.35 6.29
N GLY A 290 -0.72 10.30 5.78
CA GLY A 290 -0.47 11.58 6.43
C GLY A 290 -1.60 12.60 6.24
N TYR A 291 -2.42 12.46 5.19
CA TYR A 291 -3.53 13.38 4.90
C TYR A 291 -4.81 13.07 5.68
N ASP A 292 -5.11 11.79 5.90
CA ASP A 292 -6.38 11.32 6.44
C ASP A 292 -6.25 10.59 7.80
N GLY A 293 -5.03 10.19 8.17
CA GLY A 293 -4.74 9.46 9.40
C GLY A 293 -5.10 7.97 9.36
N TYR A 294 -5.43 7.40 8.20
CA TYR A 294 -5.70 5.97 8.06
C TYR A 294 -4.41 5.14 7.93
N MET A 295 -4.54 3.85 8.22
CA MET A 295 -3.52 2.86 7.86
C MET A 295 -4.05 2.02 6.70
N TYR A 296 -3.30 2.01 5.60
CA TYR A 296 -3.59 1.26 4.39
C TYR A 296 -2.76 -0.02 4.34
N VAL A 297 -3.30 -1.03 3.64
CA VAL A 297 -2.58 -2.26 3.32
C VAL A 297 -2.73 -2.51 1.83
N PHE A 298 -1.62 -2.46 1.11
CA PHE A 298 -1.55 -2.63 -0.34
C PHE A 298 -1.13 -4.04 -0.69
N GLY A 299 -1.83 -4.65 -1.64
CA GLY A 299 -1.53 -5.98 -2.18
C GLY A 299 -2.50 -6.29 -3.31
N LYS A 300 -2.42 -7.50 -3.89
CA LYS A 300 -3.36 -7.88 -4.95
C LYS A 300 -4.78 -8.00 -4.41
N GLY A 301 -5.72 -7.36 -5.11
CA GLY A 301 -7.14 -7.41 -4.79
C GLY A 301 -7.80 -8.73 -5.20
N GLU A 302 -8.76 -9.20 -4.42
CA GLU A 302 -9.62 -10.31 -4.81
C GLU A 302 -10.66 -9.83 -5.84
N THR A 303 -11.09 -10.70 -6.74
CA THR A 303 -12.13 -10.36 -7.72
C THR A 303 -13.27 -11.36 -7.74
N GLN A 304 -14.44 -10.89 -8.14
CA GLN A 304 -15.61 -11.73 -8.39
C GLN A 304 -16.14 -11.47 -9.81
N THR A 305 -16.06 -12.51 -10.65
CA THR A 305 -16.70 -12.51 -11.96
C THR A 305 -18.14 -13.01 -11.85
N THR A 306 -19.06 -12.46 -12.64
CA THR A 306 -20.41 -12.99 -12.88
C THR A 306 -20.63 -13.21 -14.37
N VAL A 307 -21.53 -14.12 -14.73
CA VAL A 307 -21.95 -14.32 -16.12
C VAL A 307 -23.41 -14.76 -16.16
N MET A 308 -24.14 -14.22 -17.13
CA MET A 308 -25.55 -14.45 -17.35
C MET A 308 -25.80 -14.71 -18.83
N THR A 309 -26.73 -15.62 -19.09
CA THR A 309 -27.26 -15.98 -20.39
C THR A 309 -28.80 -15.84 -20.36
N PRO A 310 -29.48 -15.76 -21.52
CA PRO A 310 -30.94 -15.71 -21.54
C PRO A 310 -31.55 -16.95 -20.88
N LEU A 311 -32.37 -16.74 -19.84
CA LEU A 311 -33.10 -17.82 -19.15
C LEU A 311 -34.12 -18.52 -20.06
N SER A 312 -34.62 -17.82 -21.08
CA SER A 312 -35.54 -18.37 -22.08
C SER A 312 -34.87 -19.34 -23.06
N GLY A 313 -33.55 -19.51 -22.99
CA GLY A 313 -32.77 -20.16 -24.05
C GLY A 313 -32.60 -19.28 -25.28
N ALA A 314 -31.98 -19.85 -26.32
CA ALA A 314 -31.76 -19.21 -27.62
C ALA A 314 -32.11 -20.18 -28.76
N ALA A 315 -32.28 -19.66 -29.97
CA ALA A 315 -32.45 -20.48 -31.18
C ALA A 315 -31.14 -20.51 -31.98
N VAL A 316 -30.83 -21.62 -32.64
CA VAL A 316 -29.70 -21.68 -33.58
C VAL A 316 -29.82 -20.56 -34.62
N GLY A 317 -28.71 -19.86 -34.86
CA GLY A 317 -28.65 -18.76 -35.82
C GLY A 317 -29.22 -17.43 -35.33
N SER A 318 -29.82 -17.38 -34.14
CA SER A 318 -30.29 -16.12 -33.53
C SER A 318 -29.24 -15.54 -32.58
N PRO A 319 -28.91 -14.24 -32.67
CA PRO A 319 -27.98 -13.62 -31.75
C PRO A 319 -28.58 -13.56 -30.34
N MET A 320 -27.74 -13.83 -29.33
CA MET A 320 -28.02 -13.59 -27.92
C MET A 320 -26.89 -12.77 -27.30
N THR A 321 -27.17 -12.14 -26.16
CA THR A 321 -26.16 -11.44 -25.36
C THR A 321 -25.76 -12.29 -24.17
N VAL A 322 -24.47 -12.57 -24.04
CA VAL A 322 -23.85 -13.02 -22.79
C VAL A 322 -23.41 -11.76 -22.05
N SER A 323 -23.88 -11.56 -20.83
CA SER A 323 -23.52 -10.40 -20.01
C SER A 323 -22.99 -10.82 -18.65
N GLY A 324 -22.37 -9.90 -17.93
CA GLY A 324 -21.84 -10.17 -16.61
C GLY A 324 -21.08 -8.97 -16.06
N SER A 325 -20.29 -9.23 -15.03
CA SER A 325 -19.42 -8.22 -14.41
C SER A 325 -18.14 -8.84 -13.87
N VAL A 326 -17.14 -8.00 -13.60
CA VAL A 326 -16.00 -8.30 -12.74
C VAL A 326 -15.91 -7.20 -11.69
N LEU A 327 -16.02 -7.57 -10.43
CA LEU A 327 -15.99 -6.65 -9.30
C LEU A 327 -14.74 -6.89 -8.46
N ASP A 328 -14.19 -5.79 -7.93
CA ASP A 328 -13.17 -5.76 -6.90
C ASP A 328 -13.80 -6.11 -5.55
N MET A 329 -13.24 -7.12 -4.88
CA MET A 329 -13.71 -7.62 -3.59
C MET A 329 -12.71 -7.33 -2.47
N SER A 330 -11.76 -6.42 -2.70
CA SER A 330 -10.77 -6.00 -1.72
C SER A 330 -11.46 -5.51 -0.43
N PRO A 331 -10.98 -5.90 0.77
CA PRO A 331 -11.65 -5.59 2.03
C PRO A 331 -11.85 -4.09 2.32
N GLY A 332 -11.00 -3.23 1.73
CA GLY A 332 -11.10 -1.78 1.90
C GLY A 332 -12.42 -1.21 1.41
N GLN A 333 -12.95 -1.71 0.28
CA GLN A 333 -14.25 -1.32 -0.26
C GLN A 333 -14.76 -2.34 -1.30
N PRO A 334 -15.32 -3.48 -0.85
CA PRO A 334 -15.74 -4.55 -1.75
C PRO A 334 -16.96 -4.17 -2.59
N GLY A 335 -17.08 -4.78 -3.77
CA GLY A 335 -18.18 -4.59 -4.71
C GLY A 335 -18.03 -3.39 -5.64
N THR A 336 -16.85 -2.79 -5.72
CA THR A 336 -16.53 -1.74 -6.69
C THR A 336 -16.12 -2.37 -8.04
N PRO A 337 -16.12 -1.61 -9.16
CA PRO A 337 -15.64 -2.12 -10.44
C PRO A 337 -14.19 -2.63 -10.36
N CYS A 338 -13.92 -3.78 -10.96
CA CYS A 338 -12.54 -4.19 -11.24
C CYS A 338 -12.03 -3.40 -12.47
N VAL A 339 -10.99 -2.60 -12.25
CA VAL A 339 -10.42 -1.66 -13.24
C VAL A 339 -9.10 -2.17 -13.80
N SER A 340 -8.66 -1.62 -14.93
CA SER A 340 -7.36 -1.96 -15.51
C SER A 340 -6.18 -1.57 -14.61
N GLU A 341 -5.00 -2.14 -14.86
CA GLU A 341 -3.75 -1.77 -14.19
C GLU A 341 -3.49 -0.26 -14.28
N ASP A 342 -3.66 0.34 -15.46
CA ASP A 342 -3.45 1.77 -15.72
C ASP A 342 -4.44 2.67 -14.97
N SER A 343 -5.64 2.17 -14.62
CA SER A 343 -6.67 2.93 -13.90
C SER A 343 -6.66 2.69 -12.38
N MET A 344 -5.77 1.83 -11.88
CA MET A 344 -5.77 1.42 -10.48
C MET A 344 -5.53 2.60 -9.52
N THR A 345 -4.48 3.39 -9.74
CA THR A 345 -4.20 4.57 -8.90
C THR A 345 -5.39 5.53 -8.89
N LEU A 346 -5.90 5.91 -10.07
CA LEU A 346 -7.06 6.81 -10.19
C LEU A 346 -8.28 6.31 -9.41
N GLN A 347 -8.63 5.02 -9.54
CA GLN A 347 -9.75 4.41 -8.83
C GLN A 347 -9.53 4.43 -7.32
N MET A 348 -8.35 4.01 -6.84
CA MET A 348 -8.05 3.95 -5.41
C MET A 348 -8.01 5.35 -4.77
N GLU A 349 -7.48 6.34 -5.48
CA GLU A 349 -7.47 7.72 -5.01
C GLU A 349 -8.88 8.33 -4.93
N TYR A 350 -9.76 8.00 -5.88
CA TYR A 350 -11.17 8.39 -5.80
C TYR A 350 -11.86 7.75 -4.60
N LEU A 351 -11.71 6.44 -4.42
CA LEU A 351 -12.38 5.69 -3.36
C LEU A 351 -11.87 6.07 -1.97
N HIS A 352 -10.56 6.30 -1.82
CA HIS A 352 -9.91 6.35 -0.52
C HIS A 352 -9.21 7.68 -0.18
N GLN A 353 -9.00 8.57 -1.16
CA GLN A 353 -8.26 9.83 -0.98
C GLN A 353 -9.06 11.07 -1.39
N GLN A 354 -10.37 10.92 -1.65
CA GLN A 354 -11.27 12.02 -2.04
C GLN A 354 -10.80 12.79 -3.29
N ARG A 355 -10.05 12.13 -4.19
CA ARG A 355 -9.67 12.69 -5.49
C ARG A 355 -10.84 12.56 -6.48
N PRO A 356 -10.93 13.40 -7.53
CA PRO A 356 -11.91 13.21 -8.60
C PRO A 356 -11.67 11.89 -9.35
N ILE A 357 -12.75 11.21 -9.78
CA ILE A 357 -12.69 9.93 -10.51
C ILE A 357 -12.11 10.05 -11.93
N ASP A 358 -11.96 11.28 -12.42
CA ASP A 358 -11.44 11.65 -13.73
C ASP A 358 -10.13 12.46 -13.63
N GLY A 359 -9.44 12.36 -12.49
CA GLY A 359 -8.17 13.02 -12.23
C GLY A 359 -8.34 14.48 -11.80
N ILE A 360 -7.30 15.08 -11.25
CA ILE A 360 -7.37 16.49 -10.80
C ILE A 360 -7.54 17.50 -11.94
N TRP A 361 -7.24 17.07 -13.17
CA TRP A 361 -7.37 17.87 -14.38
C TRP A 361 -8.63 17.53 -15.18
N HIS A 362 -9.42 16.54 -14.76
CA HIS A 362 -10.65 16.09 -15.42
C HIS A 362 -10.45 15.62 -16.87
N ASP A 363 -9.31 14.96 -17.14
CA ASP A 363 -8.92 14.46 -18.47
C ASP A 363 -8.58 12.96 -18.48
N GLU A 364 -8.80 12.27 -17.36
CA GLU A 364 -8.59 10.83 -17.23
C GLU A 364 -9.92 10.06 -17.30
N THR A 365 -9.85 8.76 -17.60
CA THR A 365 -11.03 7.89 -17.67
C THR A 365 -10.70 6.51 -17.15
N VAL A 366 -11.54 6.01 -16.24
CA VAL A 366 -11.39 4.66 -15.70
C VAL A 366 -11.72 3.64 -16.78
N THR A 367 -10.82 2.68 -16.99
CA THR A 367 -10.99 1.59 -17.95
C THR A 367 -11.11 0.25 -17.23
N GLY A 368 -11.86 -0.69 -17.81
CA GLY A 368 -12.08 -2.01 -17.24
C GLY A 368 -11.05 -3.06 -17.64
N VAL A 369 -11.30 -4.31 -17.25
CA VAL A 369 -10.41 -5.46 -17.46
C VAL A 369 -10.89 -6.38 -18.58
N PRO A 370 -9.98 -7.11 -19.25
CA PRO A 370 -10.35 -8.09 -20.27
C PRO A 370 -10.96 -9.36 -19.66
N VAL A 371 -12.10 -9.78 -20.17
CA VAL A 371 -12.82 -11.01 -19.80
C VAL A 371 -12.90 -11.93 -20.99
N SER A 372 -12.36 -13.14 -20.86
CA SER A 372 -12.47 -14.18 -21.88
C SER A 372 -13.75 -14.97 -21.69
N ILE A 373 -14.51 -15.18 -22.77
CA ILE A 373 -15.80 -15.88 -22.73
C ILE A 373 -15.71 -17.14 -23.60
N THR A 374 -16.13 -18.27 -23.04
CA THR A 374 -16.10 -19.56 -23.72
C THR A 374 -17.42 -20.30 -23.53
N ALA A 375 -17.80 -21.12 -24.50
CA ALA A 375 -18.95 -22.01 -24.39
C ALA A 375 -18.51 -23.46 -24.62
N ILE A 376 -19.00 -24.37 -23.78
CA ILE A 376 -18.69 -25.80 -23.87
C ILE A 376 -20.01 -26.56 -24.03
N ALA A 377 -20.20 -27.24 -25.16
CA ALA A 377 -21.36 -28.08 -25.42
C ALA A 377 -21.31 -29.39 -24.59
N GLU A 378 -22.44 -30.09 -24.47
CA GLU A 378 -22.56 -31.36 -23.73
C GLU A 378 -21.62 -32.47 -24.24
N ASP A 379 -21.30 -32.45 -25.54
CA ASP A 379 -20.36 -33.40 -26.16
C ASP A 379 -18.88 -33.06 -25.92
N GLY A 380 -18.61 -31.96 -25.19
CA GLY A 380 -17.28 -31.45 -24.91
C GLY A 380 -16.73 -30.50 -25.97
N THR A 381 -17.48 -30.18 -27.02
CA THR A 381 -17.07 -29.21 -28.04
C THR A 381 -16.85 -27.83 -27.41
N TYR A 382 -15.65 -27.29 -27.61
CA TYR A 382 -15.25 -25.98 -27.12
C TYR A 382 -15.47 -24.91 -28.20
N VAL A 383 -16.11 -23.81 -27.81
CA VAL A 383 -16.33 -22.63 -28.65
C VAL A 383 -15.75 -21.41 -27.94
N ASP A 384 -14.75 -20.79 -28.55
CA ASP A 384 -14.21 -19.50 -28.10
C ASP A 384 -15.15 -18.37 -28.55
N LEU A 385 -15.73 -17.63 -27.60
CA LEU A 385 -16.57 -16.46 -27.89
C LEU A 385 -15.74 -15.16 -27.94
N GLY A 386 -14.45 -15.27 -27.64
CA GLY A 386 -13.47 -14.19 -27.62
C GLY A 386 -13.46 -13.42 -26.30
N THR A 387 -12.71 -12.31 -26.33
CA THR A 387 -12.53 -11.41 -25.19
C THR A 387 -13.42 -10.18 -25.33
N VAL A 388 -13.85 -9.62 -24.20
CA VAL A 388 -14.52 -8.32 -24.08
C VAL A 388 -13.94 -7.59 -22.87
N THR A 389 -13.77 -6.27 -22.97
CA THR A 389 -13.34 -5.45 -21.82
C THR A 389 -14.56 -5.01 -21.02
N THR A 390 -14.47 -5.04 -19.70
CA THR A 390 -15.51 -4.45 -18.85
C THR A 390 -15.57 -2.94 -19.03
N GLU A 391 -16.74 -2.36 -18.76
CA GLU A 391 -16.92 -0.93 -18.62
C GLU A 391 -16.32 -0.51 -17.27
N GLY A 392 -15.44 0.50 -17.26
CA GLY A 392 -14.60 0.82 -16.10
C GLY A 392 -15.36 1.35 -14.89
N TYR A 393 -16.48 2.07 -15.09
CA TYR A 393 -17.25 2.67 -14.00
C TYR A 393 -18.24 1.72 -13.33
N SER A 394 -18.59 0.61 -14.00
CA SER A 394 -19.59 -0.35 -13.51
C SER A 394 -19.03 -1.77 -13.36
N GLY A 395 -17.89 -2.08 -13.98
CA GLY A 395 -17.32 -3.42 -14.03
C GLY A 395 -18.12 -4.39 -14.90
N THR A 396 -19.11 -3.91 -15.67
CA THR A 396 -20.01 -4.77 -16.45
C THR A 396 -19.50 -5.04 -17.87
N PHE A 397 -19.91 -6.17 -18.46
CA PHE A 397 -19.60 -6.50 -19.86
C PHE A 397 -20.81 -7.10 -20.58
N GLY A 398 -20.79 -7.03 -21.91
CA GLY A 398 -21.76 -7.66 -22.79
C GLY A 398 -21.12 -8.11 -24.10
N LYS A 399 -21.37 -9.36 -24.50
CA LYS A 399 -20.86 -9.96 -25.74
C LYS A 399 -21.99 -10.63 -26.51
N ALA A 400 -22.16 -10.23 -27.77
CA ALA A 400 -23.07 -10.92 -28.67
C ALA A 400 -22.48 -12.28 -29.09
N TRP A 401 -23.31 -13.32 -29.04
CA TRP A 401 -22.97 -14.66 -29.52
C TRP A 401 -24.14 -15.21 -30.34
N THR A 402 -23.84 -15.81 -31.50
CA THR A 402 -24.82 -16.52 -32.33
C THR A 402 -24.45 -18.00 -32.36
N PRO A 403 -25.21 -18.89 -31.70
CA PRO A 403 -24.90 -20.31 -31.67
C PRO A 403 -25.18 -20.96 -33.04
N THR A 404 -24.32 -21.88 -33.45
CA THR A 404 -24.40 -22.57 -34.76
C THR A 404 -24.96 -23.98 -34.68
N ALA A 405 -25.14 -24.52 -33.46
CA ALA A 405 -25.65 -25.87 -33.23
C ALA A 405 -26.56 -25.89 -32.00
N GLU A 406 -27.52 -26.80 -32.00
CA GLU A 406 -28.45 -27.04 -30.89
C GLU A 406 -27.73 -27.70 -29.70
N GLY A 407 -28.33 -27.61 -28.52
CA GLY A 407 -27.87 -28.27 -27.31
C GLY A 407 -27.71 -27.33 -26.12
N THR A 408 -27.36 -27.89 -24.98
CA THR A 408 -27.02 -27.11 -23.78
C THR A 408 -25.55 -26.73 -23.82
N TYR A 409 -25.26 -25.45 -23.58
CA TYR A 409 -23.91 -24.94 -23.49
C TYR A 409 -23.65 -24.44 -22.07
N LYS A 410 -22.50 -24.84 -21.52
CA LYS A 410 -21.90 -24.24 -20.34
C LYS A 410 -21.07 -23.03 -20.78
N VAL A 411 -21.53 -21.83 -20.46
CA VAL A 411 -20.86 -20.56 -20.77
C VAL A 411 -20.02 -20.13 -19.58
N ILE A 412 -18.74 -19.88 -19.79
CA ILE A 412 -17.78 -19.48 -18.76
C ILE A 412 -17.20 -18.12 -19.12
N ALA A 413 -17.27 -17.17 -18.19
CA ALA A 413 -16.54 -15.91 -18.27
C ALA A 413 -15.38 -15.94 -17.26
N SER A 414 -14.19 -15.56 -17.70
CA SER A 414 -12.97 -15.63 -16.91
C SER A 414 -12.16 -14.34 -17.02
N PHE A 415 -11.85 -13.74 -15.88
CA PHE A 415 -10.82 -12.73 -15.74
C PHE A 415 -9.52 -13.41 -15.26
N ALA A 416 -8.44 -13.24 -16.00
CA ALA A 416 -7.18 -13.94 -15.74
C ALA A 416 -6.39 -13.37 -14.54
N GLY A 417 -6.79 -12.21 -14.01
CA GLY A 417 -5.96 -11.43 -13.09
C GLY A 417 -4.86 -10.65 -13.82
N ASP A 418 -4.22 -9.75 -13.10
CA ASP A 418 -3.11 -8.91 -13.57
C ASP A 418 -2.17 -8.58 -12.38
N LYS A 419 -1.41 -7.48 -12.44
CA LYS A 419 -0.56 -7.07 -11.31
C LYS A 419 -1.35 -6.52 -10.13
N SER A 420 -2.55 -6.00 -10.38
CA SER A 420 -3.46 -5.39 -9.43
C SER A 420 -4.37 -6.41 -8.76
N TYR A 421 -4.81 -7.41 -9.50
CA TYR A 421 -5.89 -8.30 -9.10
C TYR A 421 -5.58 -9.80 -9.29
N GLY A 422 -6.19 -10.62 -8.42
CA GLY A 422 -6.28 -12.07 -8.61
C GLY A 422 -7.31 -12.46 -9.69
N SER A 423 -7.15 -13.65 -10.26
CA SER A 423 -8.06 -14.22 -11.26
C SER A 423 -9.43 -14.61 -10.66
N SER A 424 -10.50 -14.52 -11.45
CA SER A 424 -11.80 -15.08 -11.09
C SER A 424 -12.57 -15.57 -12.33
N SER A 425 -13.57 -16.41 -12.12
CA SER A 425 -14.44 -16.89 -13.20
C SER A 425 -15.84 -17.23 -12.70
N ALA A 426 -16.80 -17.22 -13.61
CA ALA A 426 -18.16 -17.65 -13.35
C ALA A 426 -18.70 -18.49 -14.50
N THR A 427 -19.75 -19.27 -14.21
CA THR A 427 -20.40 -20.16 -15.17
C THR A 427 -21.90 -19.94 -15.19
N ALA A 428 -22.48 -19.91 -16.38
CA ALA A 428 -23.91 -19.96 -16.65
C ALA A 428 -24.21 -21.07 -17.68
N TRP A 429 -25.49 -21.41 -17.83
CA TRP A 429 -25.94 -22.38 -18.81
C TRP A 429 -26.95 -21.76 -19.75
N VAL A 430 -26.94 -22.18 -21.01
CA VAL A 430 -27.98 -21.81 -21.98
C VAL A 430 -28.35 -23.01 -22.82
N THR A 431 -29.64 -23.21 -23.03
CA THR A 431 -30.16 -24.20 -23.96
C THR A 431 -30.42 -23.53 -25.30
N VAL A 432 -29.81 -24.07 -26.35
CA VAL A 432 -30.01 -23.63 -27.73
C VAL A 432 -30.95 -24.63 -28.41
N GLY A 433 -32.16 -24.17 -28.71
CA GLY A 433 -33.16 -24.91 -29.47
C GLY A 433 -33.00 -24.74 -30.98
N PRO A 434 -33.88 -25.37 -31.78
CA PRO A 434 -33.85 -25.31 -33.23
C PRO A 434 -33.95 -23.88 -33.75
N ALA A 435 -33.47 -23.67 -34.97
CA ALA A 435 -33.55 -22.37 -35.63
C ALA A 435 -35.00 -21.85 -35.65
N ALA A 436 -35.17 -20.55 -35.42
CA ALA A 436 -36.50 -19.95 -35.45
C ALA A 436 -37.15 -20.20 -36.82
N SER A 437 -38.32 -20.85 -36.83
CA SER A 437 -39.10 -21.00 -38.06
C SER A 437 -39.46 -19.62 -38.57
N ALA A 438 -39.23 -19.35 -39.85
CA ALA A 438 -39.77 -18.16 -40.50
C ALA A 438 -41.28 -18.14 -40.22
N ALA A 439 -41.78 -17.04 -39.66
CA ALA A 439 -43.22 -16.84 -39.55
C ALA A 439 -43.78 -16.89 -40.97
N SER A 440 -44.70 -17.82 -41.22
CA SER A 440 -45.53 -17.78 -42.42
C SER A 440 -46.17 -16.39 -42.51
N PRO A 441 -46.32 -15.80 -43.71
CA PRO A 441 -47.00 -14.52 -43.86
C PRO A 441 -48.35 -14.60 -43.13
N ILE A 442 -48.62 -13.67 -42.22
CA ILE A 442 -49.97 -13.47 -41.72
C ILE A 442 -50.81 -13.11 -42.96
N GLU A 443 -51.66 -14.03 -43.38
CA GLU A 443 -52.68 -13.78 -44.38
C GLU A 443 -53.56 -12.65 -43.83
N PRO A 444 -53.72 -11.52 -44.55
CA PRO A 444 -54.54 -10.42 -44.06
C PRO A 444 -55.96 -10.92 -43.82
N GLU A 445 -56.45 -10.81 -42.60
CA GLU A 445 -57.84 -11.12 -42.29
C GLU A 445 -58.76 -10.29 -43.20
N GLU A 446 -59.61 -11.00 -43.94
CA GLU A 446 -60.65 -10.42 -44.78
C GLU A 446 -61.67 -9.72 -43.86
N PRO A 447 -62.06 -8.46 -44.15
CA PRO A 447 -62.95 -7.70 -43.26
C PRO A 447 -64.30 -8.39 -43.14
N THR A 448 -64.64 -8.85 -41.94
CA THR A 448 -65.96 -9.36 -41.62
C THR A 448 -66.99 -8.23 -41.69
N GLN A 449 -68.01 -8.44 -42.52
CA GLN A 449 -69.17 -7.55 -42.63
C GLN A 449 -69.96 -7.54 -41.30
N PRO A 450 -70.50 -6.38 -40.87
CA PRO A 450 -71.30 -6.30 -39.66
C PRO A 450 -72.62 -7.09 -39.83
N VAL A 451 -72.90 -7.97 -38.87
CA VAL A 451 -74.18 -8.67 -38.73
C VAL A 451 -75.18 -7.72 -38.06
N PRO A 452 -76.45 -7.63 -38.51
CA PRO A 452 -77.46 -6.76 -37.89
C PRO A 452 -77.87 -7.26 -36.51
N GLU A 453 -77.89 -6.37 -35.51
CA GLU A 453 -78.48 -6.62 -34.20
C GLU A 453 -80.01 -6.72 -34.28
N GLU A 454 -80.55 -7.76 -33.67
CA GLU A 454 -81.99 -8.00 -33.48
C GLU A 454 -82.42 -7.39 -32.12
N PRO A 455 -83.60 -6.73 -32.02
CA PRO A 455 -83.97 -5.96 -30.84
C PRO A 455 -84.65 -6.83 -29.77
N GLU A 456 -84.19 -6.74 -28.53
CA GLU A 456 -84.95 -7.22 -27.37
C GLU A 456 -85.65 -6.07 -26.62
N THR A 457 -86.90 -6.34 -26.28
CA THR A 457 -87.97 -5.52 -25.71
C THR A 457 -87.71 -5.07 -24.25
N PRO A 458 -88.31 -3.97 -23.78
CA PRO A 458 -88.00 -3.33 -22.50
C PRO A 458 -88.88 -3.82 -21.33
N GLU A 459 -88.30 -3.96 -20.13
CA GLU A 459 -89.04 -4.08 -18.87
C GLU A 459 -88.84 -2.86 -17.95
N GLU A 460 -89.88 -2.60 -17.15
CA GLU A 460 -90.26 -1.38 -16.43
C GLU A 460 -89.40 -0.99 -15.21
N PRO A 461 -89.50 0.27 -14.71
CA PRO A 461 -88.65 0.80 -13.66
C PRO A 461 -89.24 0.60 -12.25
N THR A 462 -88.37 0.34 -11.28
CA THR A 462 -88.69 0.52 -9.85
C THR A 462 -87.67 1.42 -9.16
N THR A 463 -88.22 2.50 -8.59
CA THR A 463 -87.93 3.30 -7.38
C THR A 463 -86.48 3.43 -6.84
N PRO A 464 -86.01 4.66 -6.57
CA PRO A 464 -84.66 4.93 -6.06
C PRO A 464 -84.53 4.70 -4.55
N GLU A 465 -83.45 4.04 -4.12
CA GLU A 465 -83.01 4.00 -2.73
C GLU A 465 -82.00 5.12 -2.41
N GLU A 466 -82.00 5.54 -1.14
CA GLU A 466 -81.30 6.66 -0.52
C GLU A 466 -79.76 6.61 -0.63
N PRO A 467 -79.08 7.77 -0.49
CA PRO A 467 -77.62 7.83 -0.59
C PRO A 467 -76.97 7.29 0.69
N GLU A 468 -76.17 6.23 0.56
CA GLU A 468 -75.25 5.81 1.61
C GLU A 468 -74.00 6.71 1.65
N THR A 469 -73.60 6.97 2.89
CA THR A 469 -72.53 7.84 3.39
C THR A 469 -71.15 7.46 2.82
N PRO A 470 -70.22 8.41 2.57
CA PRO A 470 -68.91 8.09 2.02
C PRO A 470 -68.10 7.17 2.95
N GLU A 471 -67.64 6.04 2.42
CA GLU A 471 -66.63 5.22 3.08
C GLU A 471 -65.28 5.96 3.14
N GLU A 472 -64.67 5.85 4.31
CA GLU A 472 -63.41 6.45 4.75
C GLU A 472 -62.23 5.88 3.94
N PRO A 473 -61.18 6.67 3.61
CA PRO A 473 -60.04 6.16 2.86
C PRO A 473 -59.28 5.12 3.69
N GLU A 474 -59.07 3.93 3.12
CA GLU A 474 -58.18 2.93 3.71
C GLU A 474 -56.75 3.49 3.84
N GLU A 475 -56.23 3.45 5.07
CA GLU A 475 -54.85 3.79 5.41
C GLU A 475 -53.87 2.87 4.65
N PRO A 476 -52.78 3.39 4.06
CA PRO A 476 -51.72 2.55 3.53
C PRO A 476 -51.02 1.81 4.68
N GLU A 477 -50.78 0.51 4.49
CA GLU A 477 -49.95 -0.31 5.38
C GLU A 477 -48.57 0.36 5.63
N PRO A 478 -48.10 0.44 6.88
CA PRO A 478 -46.83 1.09 7.16
C PRO A 478 -45.64 0.24 6.69
N GLU A 479 -44.79 0.85 5.85
CA GLU A 479 -43.44 0.35 5.60
C GLU A 479 -42.69 0.23 6.93
N THR A 480 -42.06 -0.93 7.14
CA THR A 480 -41.21 -1.18 8.30
C THR A 480 -39.87 -0.48 8.12
N THR A 481 -39.83 0.81 8.42
CA THR A 481 -38.57 1.54 8.64
C THR A 481 -37.98 1.12 9.97
N VAL A 482 -36.81 0.48 9.96
CA VAL A 482 -35.98 0.29 11.16
C VAL A 482 -35.42 1.66 11.54
N GLU A 483 -36.16 2.44 12.32
CA GLU A 483 -35.61 3.63 12.98
C GLU A 483 -34.68 3.18 14.10
N THR A 484 -33.37 3.31 13.86
CA THR A 484 -32.39 3.44 14.94
C THR A 484 -32.79 4.61 15.85
N PRO A 485 -32.82 4.45 17.18
CA PRO A 485 -33.19 5.54 18.07
C PRO A 485 -32.10 6.63 18.02
N LEU A 486 -32.40 7.75 17.37
CA LEU A 486 -31.60 8.96 17.47
C LEU A 486 -31.69 9.47 18.92
N ILE A 487 -30.58 9.34 19.66
CA ILE A 487 -30.40 10.04 20.94
C ILE A 487 -30.51 11.54 20.63
N SER A 488 -31.48 12.23 21.23
CA SER A 488 -31.61 13.68 21.02
C SER A 488 -30.30 14.37 21.43
N THR A 489 -29.95 15.45 20.71
CA THR A 489 -28.74 16.21 20.99
C THR A 489 -28.64 16.63 22.46
N GLU A 490 -29.77 16.92 23.12
CA GLU A 490 -29.77 17.22 24.56
C GLU A 490 -29.39 16.01 25.43
N LEU A 491 -29.85 14.80 25.08
CA LEU A 491 -29.51 13.58 25.82
C LEU A 491 -28.04 13.19 25.63
N ALA A 492 -27.48 13.40 24.43
CA ALA A 492 -26.05 13.21 24.17
C ALA A 492 -25.17 14.16 24.99
N ILE A 493 -25.58 15.43 25.12
CA ILE A 493 -24.89 16.42 25.95
C ILE A 493 -24.94 16.03 27.43
N VAL A 494 -26.10 15.56 27.92
CA VAL A 494 -26.25 15.10 29.31
C VAL A 494 -25.34 13.90 29.60
N ILE A 495 -25.26 12.93 28.69
CA ILE A 495 -24.38 11.75 28.83
C ILE A 495 -22.90 12.17 28.86
N ALA A 496 -22.48 13.10 27.98
CA ALA A 496 -21.11 13.61 27.96
C ALA A 496 -20.72 14.33 29.26
N VAL A 497 -21.62 15.15 29.81
CA VAL A 497 -21.39 15.86 31.09
C VAL A 497 -21.28 14.87 32.26
N VAL A 498 -22.12 13.83 32.30
CA VAL A 498 -22.05 12.78 33.32
C VAL A 498 -20.74 12.02 33.23
N ALA A 499 -20.30 11.65 32.02
CA ALA A 499 -19.02 10.98 31.81
C ALA A 499 -17.83 11.84 32.29
N ALA A 500 -17.81 13.14 31.97
CA ALA A 500 -16.78 14.06 32.43
C ALA A 500 -16.74 14.18 33.97
N CYS A 501 -17.90 14.25 34.62
CA CYS A 501 -17.99 14.27 36.09
C CYS A 501 -17.47 12.98 36.73
N ILE A 502 -17.76 11.82 36.13
CA ILE A 502 -17.26 10.52 36.63
C ILE A 502 -15.74 10.43 36.47
N ILE A 503 -15.20 10.82 35.30
CA ILE A 503 -13.76 10.83 35.06
C ILE A 503 -13.05 11.78 36.05
N GLY A 504 -13.62 12.96 36.30
CA GLY A 504 -13.10 13.90 37.30
C GLY A 504 -13.10 13.33 38.72
N ALA A 505 -14.16 12.63 39.12
CA ALA A 505 -14.25 11.99 40.42
C ALA A 505 -13.25 10.82 40.57
N VAL A 506 -13.07 10.01 39.53
CA VAL A 506 -12.11 8.89 39.50
C VAL A 506 -10.68 9.42 39.53
N ALA A 507 -10.35 10.46 38.76
CA ALA A 507 -9.05 11.12 38.77
C ALA A 507 -8.74 11.73 40.15
N TYR A 508 -9.72 12.39 40.77
CA TYR A 508 -9.58 12.93 42.13
C TYR A 508 -9.32 11.83 43.18
N LEU A 509 -10.02 10.71 43.11
CA LEU A 509 -9.80 9.56 43.99
C LEU A 509 -8.44 8.89 43.77
N ALA A 510 -8.01 8.77 42.52
CA ALA A 510 -6.69 8.23 42.17
C ALA A 510 -5.55 9.13 42.67
N LEU A 511 -5.70 10.45 42.52
CA LEU A 511 -4.73 11.44 43.02
C LEU A 511 -4.70 11.49 44.55
N ARG A 512 -5.85 11.32 45.23
CA ARG A 512 -5.92 11.26 46.71
C ARG A 512 -5.29 10.00 47.29
N ARG A 513 -5.19 8.90 46.53
CA ARG A 513 -4.49 7.66 46.94
C ARG A 513 -2.97 7.69 46.70
N ARG A 514 -2.45 8.68 45.97
CA ARG A 514 -1.02 8.88 45.70
C ARG A 514 -0.33 9.89 46.65
N LYS A 515 -1.08 10.47 47.59
CA LYS A 515 -0.56 11.13 48.79
C LYS A 515 -0.89 10.26 50.00
#